data_AF-A0A9W9FXM2-F1
#
_entry.id   AF-A0A9W9FXM2-F1
#
_cell.length_a   1.000
_cell.length_b   1.000
_cell.length_c   1.000
_cell.angle_alpha   90.00
_cell.angle_beta   90.00
_cell.angle_gamma   90.00
#
_symmetry.space_group_name_H-M   'P 1'
#
loop_
_entity.id
_entity.type
_entity.pdbx_description
1 polymer ?
#
loop_
_entity_poly.entity_id
_entity_poly.type
_entity_poly.pdbx_seq_one_letter_code
_entity_poly.pdbx_strand_id
1 'polypeptide(L)'
;MEVLISVLYWGLRLIDERLVLPDWAFIPLHADISFHAIPSIVMLIDLLFLSPPWTITVLPSLAISGSIAFVYWFWVEHCFSFNGFYPYPIMGELPTPGRIGLFTMSAVVMALNTVTLKWIYGRVNGLGVSLSPQSRPGNIKRKDVL
;
A
#
# COMPACT_ATOMS: atom_id res chain seq x y z
N MET A 1 -0.26 0.47 1.89
CA MET A 1 -0.79 0.68 0.53
C MET A 1 0.30 0.56 -0.53
N GLU A 2 1.49 1.16 -0.37
CA GLU A 2 2.52 1.14 -1.45
C GLU A 2 2.89 -0.23 -2.00
N VAL A 3 3.10 -1.26 -1.16
CA VAL A 3 3.40 -2.62 -1.65
C VAL A 3 2.23 -3.19 -2.45
N LEU A 4 0.98 -2.93 -2.05
CA LEU A 4 -0.19 -3.35 -2.82
C LEU A 4 -0.19 -2.71 -4.21
N ILE A 5 0.01 -1.38 -4.27
CA ILE A 5 0.02 -0.64 -5.54
C ILE A 5 1.11 -1.19 -6.47
N SER A 6 2.32 -1.37 -5.95
CA SER A 6 3.45 -1.93 -6.69
C SER A 6 3.15 -3.35 -7.21
N VAL A 7 2.65 -4.24 -6.34
CA VAL A 7 2.32 -5.63 -6.71
C VAL A 7 1.21 -5.70 -7.76
N LEU A 8 0.13 -4.93 -7.59
CA LEU A 8 -0.98 -4.93 -8.55
C LEU A 8 -0.54 -4.34 -9.89
N TYR A 9 0.15 -3.19 -9.88
CA TYR A 9 0.59 -2.53 -11.10
C TYR A 9 1.56 -3.41 -11.91
N TRP A 10 2.67 -3.83 -11.30
CA TRP A 10 3.65 -4.65 -12.00
C TRP A 10 3.12 -6.04 -12.30
N GLY A 11 2.28 -6.62 -11.44
CA GLY A 11 1.64 -7.91 -11.69
C GLY A 11 0.75 -7.88 -12.92
N LEU A 12 -0.12 -6.87 -13.05
CA LEU A 12 -0.98 -6.69 -14.22
C LEU A 12 -0.15 -6.36 -15.47
N ARG A 13 0.83 -5.45 -15.35
CA ARG A 13 1.68 -5.06 -16.49
C ARG A 13 2.52 -6.20 -17.04
N LEU A 14 3.00 -7.10 -16.18
CA LEU A 14 3.76 -8.29 -16.60
C LEU A 14 2.88 -9.30 -17.36
N ILE A 15 1.57 -9.33 -17.10
CA ILE A 15 0.61 -10.17 -17.81
C ILE A 15 0.28 -9.52 -19.16
N ASP A 16 -0.16 -8.27 -19.14
CA ASP A 16 -0.46 -7.46 -20.32
C ASP A 16 -0.43 -5.98 -19.94
N GLU A 17 0.46 -5.21 -20.59
CA GLU A 17 0.62 -3.78 -20.36
C GLU A 17 -0.67 -2.99 -20.61
N ARG A 18 -1.51 -3.47 -21.55
CA ARG A 18 -2.76 -2.82 -21.92
C ARG A 18 -3.80 -2.81 -20.80
N LEU A 19 -3.64 -3.65 -19.78
CA LEU A 19 -4.51 -3.66 -18.60
C LEU A 19 -4.33 -2.39 -17.75
N VAL A 20 -3.15 -1.79 -17.79
CA VAL A 20 -2.78 -0.64 -16.95
C VAL A 20 -2.47 0.62 -17.76
N LEU A 21 -2.11 0.51 -19.04
CA LEU A 21 -1.84 1.65 -19.91
C LEU A 21 -2.73 1.61 -21.16
N PRO A 22 -3.43 2.69 -21.49
CA PRO A 22 -4.14 2.78 -22.77
C PRO A 22 -3.15 2.92 -23.93
N ASP A 23 -3.56 2.53 -25.13
CA ASP A 23 -2.68 2.47 -26.32
C ASP A 23 -2.01 3.80 -26.70
N TRP A 24 -2.57 4.93 -26.28
CA TRP A 24 -2.02 6.26 -26.54
C TRP A 24 -1.01 6.73 -25.49
N ALA A 25 -0.95 6.07 -24.32
CA ALA A 25 -0.10 6.50 -23.22
C ALA A 25 1.28 5.83 -23.32
N PHE A 26 2.31 6.64 -23.13
CA PHE A 26 3.68 6.17 -22.98
C PHE A 26 4.27 6.72 -21.68
N ILE A 27 4.78 5.82 -20.84
CA ILE A 27 5.49 6.20 -19.62
C ILE A 27 6.95 5.73 -19.74
N PRO A 28 7.93 6.66 -19.71
CA PRO A 28 9.33 6.28 -19.64
C PRO A 28 9.60 5.38 -18.43
N LEU A 29 10.40 4.32 -18.61
CA LEU A 29 10.64 3.32 -17.56
C LEU A 29 11.08 3.92 -16.21
N HIS A 30 11.91 4.97 -16.23
CA HIS A 30 12.35 5.64 -15.00
C HIS A 30 11.20 6.33 -14.25
N ALA A 31 10.27 6.97 -14.98
CA ALA A 31 9.09 7.59 -14.40
C ALA A 31 8.17 6.51 -13.84
N ASP A 32 8.02 5.41 -14.57
CA ASP A 32 7.18 4.30 -14.16
C ASP A 32 7.65 3.62 -12.87
N ILE A 33 8.95 3.31 -12.81
CA ILE A 33 9.62 2.84 -11.60
C ILE A 33 9.43 3.85 -10.46
N SER A 34 9.56 5.15 -10.74
CA SER A 34 9.40 6.21 -9.73
C SER A 34 7.98 6.27 -9.16
N PHE A 35 6.95 6.05 -9.96
CA PHE A 35 5.56 6.10 -9.49
C PHE A 35 5.11 4.81 -8.82
N HIS A 36 5.55 3.65 -9.32
CA HIS A 36 4.96 2.37 -8.91
C HIS A 36 5.88 1.52 -8.03
N ALA A 37 7.21 1.59 -8.20
CA ALA A 37 8.15 0.78 -7.42
C ALA A 37 8.79 1.55 -6.27
N ILE A 38 9.31 2.76 -6.52
CA ILE A 38 10.07 3.55 -5.52
C ILE A 38 9.30 3.77 -4.21
N PRO A 39 7.99 4.12 -4.18
CA PRO A 39 7.25 4.30 -2.94
C PRO A 39 7.28 3.04 -2.06
N SER A 40 7.13 1.86 -2.68
CA SER A 40 7.20 0.58 -1.97
C SER A 40 8.61 0.26 -1.47
N ILE A 41 9.65 0.56 -2.25
CA ILE A 41 11.05 0.32 -1.87
C ILE A 41 11.45 1.19 -0.68
N VAL A 42 11.17 2.49 -0.75
CA VAL A 42 11.51 3.43 0.33
C VAL A 42 10.73 3.10 1.59
N MET A 43 9.44 2.76 1.46
CA MET A 43 8.63 2.33 2.60
C MET A 43 9.14 1.02 3.22
N LEU A 44 9.63 0.07 2.43
CA LEU A 44 10.25 -1.16 2.94
C LEU A 44 11.56 -0.88 3.69
N ILE A 45 12.41 0.02 3.17
CA ILE A 45 13.65 0.43 3.84
C ILE A 45 13.31 1.09 5.17
N ASP A 46 12.39 2.05 5.18
CA ASP A 46 11.94 2.72 6.38
C ASP A 46 11.38 1.72 7.39
N LEU A 47 10.43 0.88 6.96
CA LEU A 47 9.79 -0.11 7.80
C LEU A 47 10.81 -1.07 8.43
N LEU A 48 11.74 -1.62 7.64
CA LEU A 48 12.61 -2.69 8.13
C LEU A 48 13.76 -2.19 8.99
N PHE A 49 14.26 -0.97 8.74
CA PHE A 49 15.52 -0.50 9.31
C PHE A 49 15.43 0.80 10.11
N LEU A 50 14.44 1.66 9.86
CA LEU A 50 14.41 3.02 10.40
C LEU A 50 13.23 3.24 11.38
N SER A 51 12.11 2.57 11.13
CA SER A 51 10.86 2.75 11.87
C SER A 51 10.82 1.96 13.19
N PRO A 52 10.12 2.49 14.20
CA PRO A 52 9.89 1.77 15.46
C PRO A 52 8.99 0.53 15.25
N PRO A 53 8.86 -0.34 16.27
CA PRO A 53 8.04 -1.54 16.19
C PRO A 53 6.63 -1.29 15.64
N TRP A 54 6.18 -2.19 14.77
CA TRP A 54 4.86 -2.15 14.16
C TRP A 54 3.75 -2.05 15.22
N THR A 55 3.12 -0.89 15.35
CA THR A 55 2.17 -0.58 16.44
C THR A 55 0.72 -0.96 16.14
N ILE A 56 0.32 -1.02 14.87
CA ILE A 56 -1.07 -1.24 14.46
C ILE A 56 -1.33 -2.73 14.22
N THR A 57 -2.39 -3.32 14.77
CA THR A 57 -2.68 -4.74 14.48
C THR A 57 -3.18 -4.92 13.03
N VAL A 58 -3.20 -6.16 12.54
CA VAL A 58 -3.59 -6.45 11.15
C VAL A 58 -5.01 -5.98 10.84
N LEU A 59 -5.94 -6.16 11.78
CA LEU A 59 -7.36 -5.84 11.56
C LEU A 59 -7.63 -4.32 11.37
N PRO A 60 -7.14 -3.40 12.22
CA PRO A 60 -7.23 -1.96 11.96
C PRO A 60 -6.52 -1.53 10.67
N SER A 61 -5.37 -2.15 10.34
CA SER A 61 -4.68 -1.87 9.07
C SER A 61 -5.53 -2.23 7.85
N LEU A 62 -6.21 -3.38 7.91
CA LEU A 62 -7.16 -3.81 6.88
C LEU A 62 -8.40 -2.93 6.82
N ALA A 63 -8.95 -2.54 7.96
CA ALA A 63 -10.12 -1.65 8.00
C ALA A 63 -9.82 -0.30 7.36
N ILE A 64 -8.69 0.33 7.71
CA ILE A 64 -8.27 1.62 7.13
C ILE A 64 -8.03 1.46 5.62
N SER A 65 -7.26 0.46 5.21
CA SER A 65 -6.95 0.23 3.79
C SER A 65 -8.21 -0.09 2.97
N GLY A 66 -9.12 -0.88 3.53
CA GLY A 66 -10.40 -1.24 2.91
C GLY A 66 -11.32 -0.03 2.75
N SER A 67 -11.42 0.82 3.78
CA SER A 67 -12.18 2.07 3.71
C SER A 67 -11.64 2.99 2.61
N ILE A 68 -10.32 3.16 2.52
CA ILE A 68 -9.69 3.96 1.47
C ILE A 68 -10.00 3.37 0.08
N ALA A 69 -9.86 2.05 -0.09
CA ALA A 69 -10.14 1.38 -1.36
C ALA A 69 -11.62 1.53 -1.78
N PHE A 70 -12.55 1.42 -0.83
CA PHE A 70 -13.98 1.58 -1.10
C PHE A 70 -14.34 3.02 -1.50
N VAL A 71 -13.81 4.01 -0.79
CA VAL A 71 -13.97 5.43 -1.14
C VAL A 71 -13.37 5.71 -2.52
N TYR A 72 -12.18 5.17 -2.80
CA TYR A 72 -11.54 5.29 -4.11
C TYR A 72 -12.38 4.67 -5.22
N TRP A 73 -12.98 3.50 -5.00
CA TRP A 73 -13.88 2.90 -5.98
C TRP A 73 -15.06 3.83 -6.28
N PHE A 74 -15.76 4.30 -5.25
CA PHE A 74 -16.89 5.21 -5.47
C PHE A 74 -16.47 6.46 -6.25
N TRP A 75 -15.30 7.01 -5.93
CA TRP A 75 -14.72 8.14 -6.65
C TRP A 75 -14.43 7.82 -8.13
N VAL A 76 -13.89 6.64 -8.43
CA VAL A 76 -13.61 6.21 -9.81
C VAL A 76 -14.89 6.06 -10.64
N GLU A 77 -15.95 5.47 -10.09
CA GLU A 77 -17.25 5.37 -10.78
C GLU A 77 -17.88 6.75 -10.97
N HIS A 78 -17.72 7.65 -9.99
CA HIS A 78 -18.13 9.05 -10.13
C HIS A 78 -17.36 9.71 -11.29
N CYS A 79 -16.03 9.63 -11.33
CA CYS A 79 -15.24 10.17 -12.44
C CYS A 79 -15.64 9.58 -13.80
N PHE A 80 -15.91 8.27 -13.87
CA PHE A 80 -16.37 7.62 -15.10
C PHE A 80 -17.67 8.24 -15.62
N SER A 81 -18.60 8.61 -14.73
CA SER A 81 -19.86 9.23 -15.13
C SER A 81 -19.71 10.59 -15.82
N PHE A 82 -18.59 11.30 -15.62
CA PHE A 82 -18.26 12.56 -16.30
C PHE A 82 -17.31 12.39 -17.47
N ASN A 83 -16.31 11.52 -17.32
CA ASN A 83 -15.20 11.40 -18.27
C ASN A 83 -15.49 10.40 -19.39
N GLY A 84 -16.34 9.40 -19.14
CA GLY A 84 -16.60 8.29 -20.06
C GLY A 84 -15.47 7.26 -20.16
N PHE A 85 -14.40 7.39 -19.36
CA PHE A 85 -13.29 6.44 -19.30
C PHE A 85 -12.82 6.20 -17.87
N TYR A 86 -12.27 5.01 -17.62
CA TYR A 86 -11.66 4.63 -16.34
C TYR A 86 -10.16 5.00 -16.31
N PRO A 87 -9.57 5.23 -15.12
CA PRO A 87 -8.15 5.51 -15.00
C PRO A 87 -7.25 4.37 -15.49
N TYR A 88 -7.73 3.12 -15.39
CA TYR A 88 -7.04 1.94 -15.91
C TYR A 88 -7.96 1.17 -16.88
N PRO A 89 -7.47 0.76 -18.06
CA PRO A 89 -8.29 0.06 -19.06
C PRO A 89 -8.99 -1.21 -18.55
N ILE A 90 -8.34 -1.99 -17.69
CA ILE A 90 -8.93 -3.20 -17.09
C ILE A 90 -10.31 -2.97 -16.45
N MET A 91 -10.56 -1.77 -15.89
CA MET A 91 -11.86 -1.45 -15.29
C MET A 91 -12.95 -1.24 -16.35
N GLY A 92 -12.59 -0.75 -17.53
CA GLY A 92 -13.51 -0.61 -18.66
C GLY A 92 -13.83 -1.95 -19.34
N GLU A 93 -12.88 -2.89 -19.32
CA GLU A 93 -13.06 -4.23 -19.90
C GLU A 93 -13.93 -5.16 -19.03
N LEU A 94 -14.01 -4.89 -17.73
CA LEU A 94 -14.76 -5.71 -16.79
C LEU A 94 -16.20 -5.20 -16.58
N PRO A 95 -17.21 -6.08 -16.61
CA PRO A 95 -18.54 -5.73 -16.12
C PRO A 95 -18.51 -5.52 -14.60
N THR A 96 -19.58 -4.97 -14.01
CA THR A 96 -19.66 -4.69 -12.56
C THR A 96 -19.26 -5.88 -11.67
N PRO A 97 -19.70 -7.14 -11.92
CA PRO A 97 -19.22 -8.29 -11.15
C PRO A 97 -17.71 -8.54 -11.25
N GLY A 98 -17.12 -8.28 -12.41
CA GLY A 98 -15.67 -8.37 -12.61
C GLY A 98 -14.92 -7.32 -11.80
N ARG A 99 -15.45 -6.10 -11.72
CA ARG A 99 -14.88 -5.03 -10.87
C ARG A 99 -15.00 -5.36 -9.39
N ILE A 100 -16.13 -5.91 -8.94
CA ILE A 100 -16.28 -6.45 -7.59
C ILE A 100 -15.16 -7.47 -7.32
N GLY A 101 -14.95 -8.42 -8.22
CA GLY A 101 -13.87 -9.40 -8.12
C GLY A 101 -12.49 -8.76 -8.02
N LEU A 102 -12.20 -7.75 -8.85
CA LEU A 102 -10.93 -7.03 -8.85
C LEU A 102 -10.64 -6.34 -7.50
N PHE A 103 -11.62 -5.63 -6.95
CA PHE A 103 -11.47 -4.97 -5.65
C PHE A 103 -11.40 -5.98 -4.49
N THR A 104 -12.18 -7.06 -4.53
CA THR A 104 -12.08 -8.14 -3.54
C THR A 104 -10.71 -8.81 -3.58
N MET A 105 -10.18 -9.12 -4.77
CA MET A 105 -8.83 -9.70 -4.92
C MET A 105 -7.76 -8.74 -4.40
N SER A 106 -7.88 -7.44 -4.70
CA SER A 106 -6.98 -6.41 -4.17
C SER A 106 -6.99 -6.36 -2.64
N ALA A 107 -8.16 -6.52 -2.00
CA ALA A 107 -8.25 -6.59 -0.55
C ALA A 107 -7.55 -7.84 0.03
N VAL A 108 -7.64 -8.99 -0.65
CA VAL A 108 -6.92 -10.21 -0.27
C VAL A 108 -5.41 -10.01 -0.38
N VAL A 109 -4.93 -9.44 -1.50
CA VAL A 109 -3.50 -9.12 -1.69
C VAL A 109 -3.02 -8.15 -0.62
N MET A 110 -3.82 -7.17 -0.25
CA MET A 110 -3.50 -6.26 0.86
C MET A 110 -3.32 -7.04 2.18
N ALA A 111 -4.23 -7.94 2.51
CA ALA A 111 -4.14 -8.74 3.72
C ALA A 111 -2.87 -9.60 3.75
N LEU A 112 -2.56 -10.26 2.64
CA LEU A 112 -1.35 -11.06 2.49
C LEU A 112 -0.08 -10.19 2.63
N ASN A 113 -0.06 -9.01 2.00
CA ASN A 113 1.03 -8.05 2.13
C ASN A 113 1.22 -7.62 3.59
N THR A 114 0.16 -7.22 4.28
CA THR A 114 0.24 -6.78 5.68
C THR A 114 0.75 -7.88 6.61
N VAL A 115 0.25 -9.12 6.46
CA VAL A 115 0.71 -10.27 7.26
C VAL A 115 2.18 -10.57 6.97
N THR A 116 2.56 -10.61 5.69
CA THR A 116 3.93 -10.90 5.26
C THR A 116 4.91 -9.83 5.76
N LEU A 117 4.58 -8.56 5.61
CA LEU A 117 5.42 -7.45 6.09
C LEU A 117 5.62 -7.50 7.60
N LYS A 118 4.55 -7.75 8.36
CA LYS A 118 4.64 -7.90 9.81
C LYS A 118 5.54 -9.08 10.19
N TRP A 119 5.43 -10.19 9.48
CA TRP A 119 6.29 -11.36 9.69
C TRP A 119 7.77 -11.07 9.36
N ILE A 120 8.05 -10.46 8.20
CA ILE A 120 9.42 -10.07 7.81
C ILE A 120 10.01 -9.09 8.82
N TYR A 121 9.25 -8.06 9.23
CA TYR A 121 9.69 -7.09 10.24
C TYR A 121 10.11 -7.80 11.53
N GLY A 122 9.28 -8.72 12.03
CA GLY A 122 9.60 -9.50 13.22
C GLY A 122 10.81 -10.41 13.04
N ARG A 123 11.06 -10.93 11.83
CA ARG A 123 12.22 -11.77 11.55
C ARG A 123 13.53 -10.96 11.49
N VAL A 124 13.49 -9.75 10.93
CA VAL A 124 14.64 -8.84 10.79
C VAL A 124 14.99 -8.16 12.11
N ASN A 125 13.98 -7.67 12.86
CA ASN A 125 14.18 -6.90 14.09
C ASN A 125 14.15 -7.76 15.38
N GLY A 126 13.93 -9.07 15.26
CA GLY A 126 13.90 -10.01 16.38
C GLY A 126 12.56 -10.04 17.12
N LEU A 127 11.75 -11.07 16.84
CA LEU A 127 10.59 -11.44 17.65
C LEU A 127 11.03 -11.71 19.10
N GLY A 128 10.74 -10.78 20.02
CA GLY A 128 10.91 -11.02 21.46
C GLY A 128 11.73 -10.01 22.24
N VAL A 129 12.28 -8.94 21.65
CA VAL A 129 12.74 -7.82 22.48
C VAL A 129 11.51 -7.03 22.92
N SER A 130 10.99 -7.38 24.10
CA SER A 130 10.09 -6.52 24.87
C SER A 130 10.84 -5.26 25.31
N LEU A 131 11.21 -4.41 24.34
CA LEU A 131 11.37 -3.01 24.66
C LEU A 131 9.95 -2.49 24.72
N SER A 132 9.43 -2.39 25.95
CA SER A 132 8.29 -1.52 26.24
C SER A 132 8.49 -0.22 25.45
N PRO A 133 7.47 0.34 24.78
CA PRO A 133 7.57 1.62 24.08
C PRO A 133 7.93 2.70 25.10
N GLN A 134 9.22 2.88 25.37
CA GLN A 134 9.72 3.91 26.24
C GLN A 134 9.82 5.15 25.36
N SER A 135 8.78 5.99 25.41
CA SER A 135 8.95 7.39 25.05
C SER A 135 10.11 7.89 25.91
N ARG A 136 11.27 8.18 25.29
CA ARG A 136 12.38 8.83 26.00
C ARG A 136 12.00 10.30 26.09
N PRO A 137 11.52 10.81 27.23
CA PRO A 137 11.29 12.23 27.37
C PRO A 137 12.69 12.85 27.34
N GLY A 138 12.92 13.72 26.37
CA GLY A 138 14.17 14.48 26.28
C GLY A 138 14.48 15.09 27.64
N ASN A 139 15.68 14.81 28.12
CA ASN A 139 16.35 15.26 29.33
C ASN A 139 15.84 16.64 29.86
N ILE A 140 14.70 16.68 30.57
CA ILE A 140 14.28 17.86 31.32
C ILE A 140 15.09 17.81 32.59
N LYS A 141 16.22 18.53 32.56
CA LYS A 141 17.15 18.81 33.66
C LYS A 141 16.60 18.41 35.03
N ARG A 142 17.21 17.38 35.62
CA ARG A 142 17.23 17.19 37.07
C ARG A 142 17.78 18.48 37.68
N LYS A 143 16.89 19.35 38.17
CA LYS A 143 17.25 20.34 39.17
C LYS A 143 17.18 19.60 40.49
N ASP A 144 18.34 19.26 41.03
CA ASP A 144 18.46 18.81 42.40
C ASP A 144 18.01 19.96 43.32
N VAL A 145 16.87 19.72 43.94
CA VAL A 145 16.48 19.95 45.33
C VAL A 145 17.48 20.68 46.24
N LEU A 146 16.96 21.75 46.86
CA LEU A 146 17.27 22.41 48.16
C LEU A 146 18.68 22.95 48.42
#